data_AF-A0A2P8KFM8-F1
#
_entry.id   AF-A0A2P8KFM8-F1
#
_cell.length_a   1.000
_cell.length_b   1.000
_cell.length_c   1.000
_cell.angle_alpha   90.00
_cell.angle_beta   90.00
_cell.angle_gamma   90.00
#
_symmetry.space_group_name_H-M   'P 1'
#
loop_
_entity.id
_entity.type
_entity.pdbx_description
1 polymer ?
#
loop_
_entity_poly.entity_id
_entity_poly.type
_entity_poly.pdbx_seq_one_letter_code
_entity_poly.pdbx_strand_id
1 'polypeptide(L)'
;MKKKPSDIALLESALSTIEQVLARADSDMQGAPYLGPTTHQPLDALQRSDSTGGDNRFRTSAAQSAINICLSSAAALIDVSQALMNRSVDRSPQTLEREWQSIIAHTKIASRSAYRAALIMAAQKHVLEAQGERQSENVYSGIAH
;
A
#
# COMPACT_ATOMS: atom_id res chain seq x y z
N MET A 1 -14.94 -37.01 10.47
CA MET A 1 -15.61 -35.69 10.29
C MET A 1 -14.54 -34.61 10.24
N LYS A 2 -14.46 -33.80 9.17
CA LYS A 2 -13.56 -32.64 9.12
C LYS A 2 -14.15 -31.55 10.02
N LYS A 3 -13.48 -31.18 11.11
CA LYS A 3 -13.90 -30.03 11.95
C LYS A 3 -13.78 -28.77 11.10
N LYS A 4 -14.82 -27.92 11.11
CA LYS A 4 -14.73 -26.60 10.49
C LYS A 4 -13.66 -25.78 11.23
N PRO A 5 -12.76 -25.08 10.53
CA PRO A 5 -11.80 -24.20 11.19
C PRO A 5 -12.55 -23.08 11.92
N SER A 6 -12.01 -22.65 13.07
CA SER A 6 -12.52 -21.47 13.78
C SER A 6 -12.20 -20.19 13.01
N ASP A 7 -12.94 -19.12 13.27
CA ASP A 7 -12.70 -17.81 12.63
C ASP A 7 -11.27 -17.30 12.90
N ILE A 8 -10.73 -17.55 14.10
CA ILE A 8 -9.34 -17.24 14.44
C ILE A 8 -8.36 -18.01 13.54
N ALA A 9 -8.59 -19.30 13.32
CA ALA A 9 -7.73 -20.11 12.45
C ALA A 9 -7.80 -19.67 10.98
N LEU A 10 -8.96 -19.16 10.53
CA LEU A 10 -9.10 -18.57 9.20
C LEU A 10 -8.31 -17.26 9.08
N LEU A 11 -8.34 -16.41 10.11
CA LEU A 11 -7.55 -15.18 10.16
C LEU A 11 -6.04 -15.45 10.18
N GLU A 12 -5.58 -16.43 10.97
CA GLU A 12 -4.17 -16.85 11.01
C GLU A 12 -3.71 -17.38 9.65
N SER A 13 -4.55 -18.19 8.99
CA SER A 13 -4.26 -18.68 7.63
C SER A 13 -4.17 -17.54 6.62
N ALA A 14 -5.04 -16.53 6.73
CA ALA A 14 -5.00 -15.35 5.86
C ALA A 14 -3.74 -14.53 6.07
N LEU A 15 -3.35 -14.29 7.33
CA LEU A 15 -2.13 -13.56 7.69
C LEU A 15 -0.89 -14.28 7.14
N SER A 16 -0.77 -15.58 7.37
CA SER A 16 0.35 -16.38 6.84
C SER A 16 0.43 -16.34 5.32
N THR A 17 -0.72 -16.31 4.63
CA THR A 17 -0.76 -16.21 3.17
C THR A 17 -0.26 -14.84 2.71
N ILE A 18 -0.66 -13.76 3.38
CA ILE A 18 -0.21 -12.39 3.08
C ILE A 18 1.31 -12.27 3.30
N GLU A 19 1.82 -12.77 4.42
CA GLU A 19 3.25 -12.77 4.73
C GLU A 19 4.07 -13.53 3.69
N GLN A 20 3.57 -14.68 3.21
CA GLN A 20 4.23 -15.43 2.13
C GLN A 20 4.29 -14.63 0.83
N VAL A 21 3.23 -13.89 0.48
CA VAL A 21 3.22 -13.04 -0.71
C VAL A 21 4.22 -11.89 -0.56
N LEU A 22 4.26 -11.24 0.61
CA LEU A 22 5.22 -10.17 0.90
C LEU A 22 6.66 -10.66 0.86
N ALA A 23 6.96 -11.82 1.46
CA ALA A 23 8.30 -12.40 1.47
C ALA A 23 8.80 -12.76 0.06
N ARG A 24 7.90 -13.25 -0.82
CA ARG A 24 8.21 -13.50 -2.23
C ARG A 24 8.49 -12.19 -2.97
N ALA A 25 7.64 -11.19 -2.78
CA ALA A 25 7.83 -9.86 -3.37
C ALA A 25 9.16 -9.23 -2.94
N ASP A 26 9.55 -9.34 -1.68
CA ASP A 26 10.84 -8.85 -1.18
C ASP A 26 12.03 -9.61 -1.77
N SER A 27 11.89 -10.94 -1.96
CA SER A 27 12.92 -11.76 -2.59
C SER A 27 13.12 -11.42 -4.08
N ASP A 28 12.05 -11.02 -4.75
CA ASP A 28 12.06 -10.59 -6.15
C ASP A 28 12.55 -9.13 -6.30
N MET A 29 12.48 -8.32 -5.24
CA MET A 29 12.95 -6.93 -5.21
C MET A 29 14.46 -6.82 -4.97
N GLN A 30 15.26 -7.09 -5.99
CA GLN A 30 16.65 -6.64 -6.05
C GLN A 30 16.75 -5.15 -6.44
N GLY A 31 15.82 -4.27 -6.02
CA GLY A 31 15.68 -2.89 -6.49
C GLY A 31 15.72 -1.84 -5.37
N ALA A 32 16.20 -0.63 -5.66
CA ALA A 32 16.09 0.49 -4.72
C ALA A 32 14.60 0.87 -4.47
N PRO A 33 14.24 1.38 -3.27
CA PRO A 33 12.87 1.75 -2.93
C PRO A 33 12.26 2.72 -3.94
N TYR A 34 10.95 2.60 -4.19
CA TYR A 34 10.23 3.58 -5.01
C TYR A 34 10.26 4.97 -4.34
N LEU A 35 11.15 5.83 -4.82
CA LEU A 35 11.25 7.25 -4.48
C LEU A 35 10.34 8.08 -5.40
N GLY A 36 9.09 7.66 -5.55
CA GLY A 36 8.11 8.45 -6.27
C GLY A 36 7.63 9.65 -5.44
N PRO A 37 6.89 10.58 -6.06
CA PRO A 37 6.43 11.84 -5.46
C PRO A 37 5.64 11.72 -4.14
N THR A 38 5.29 10.51 -3.71
CA THR A 38 4.47 10.27 -2.51
C THR A 38 5.29 10.04 -1.23
N THR A 39 6.63 10.14 -1.29
CA THR A 39 7.49 10.12 -0.10
C THR A 39 7.55 11.51 0.55
N HIS A 40 6.65 11.76 1.51
CA HIS A 40 6.74 12.82 2.53
C HIS A 40 7.18 14.22 2.06
N GLN A 41 6.94 14.60 0.81
CA GLN A 41 7.31 15.90 0.29
C GLN A 41 6.09 16.84 0.32
N PRO A 42 6.26 18.11 0.72
CA PRO A 42 5.21 19.12 0.58
C PRO A 42 4.70 19.16 -0.86
N LEU A 43 3.39 19.31 -1.04
CA LEU A 43 2.71 19.30 -2.35
C LEU A 43 3.37 20.20 -3.40
N ASP A 44 4.04 21.29 -2.98
CA ASP A 44 4.70 22.27 -3.85
C ASP A 44 5.97 21.75 -4.54
N ALA A 45 6.58 20.66 -4.05
CA ALA A 45 7.79 20.08 -4.65
C ALA A 45 7.50 19.18 -5.85
N LEU A 46 6.25 18.72 -6.00
CA LEU A 46 5.81 17.79 -7.05
C LEU A 46 5.79 18.42 -8.44
N GLN A 47 5.70 19.74 -8.51
CA GLN A 47 5.61 20.49 -9.76
C GLN A 47 6.95 20.64 -10.49
N ARG A 48 8.08 20.25 -9.89
CA ARG A 48 9.43 20.57 -10.40
C ARG A 48 10.25 19.36 -10.87
N SER A 49 9.72 18.14 -10.75
CA SER A 49 10.44 16.89 -11.08
C SER A 49 10.21 16.40 -12.51
N ASP A 50 10.12 17.31 -13.48
CA ASP A 50 10.29 16.98 -14.89
C ASP A 50 11.79 17.05 -15.18
N SER A 51 12.48 15.90 -15.25
CA SER A 51 13.71 15.62 -16.04
C SER A 51 14.63 14.64 -15.31
N THR A 52 14.63 13.36 -15.71
CA THR A 52 15.86 12.57 -15.99
C THR A 52 15.46 11.18 -16.49
N GLY A 53 15.80 10.91 -17.75
CA GLY A 53 15.56 9.64 -18.42
C GLY A 53 16.55 8.55 -18.02
N GLY A 54 16.22 7.32 -18.44
CA GLY A 54 17.15 6.20 -18.59
C GLY A 54 17.64 5.56 -17.30
N ASP A 55 16.88 4.62 -16.73
CA ASP A 55 17.40 3.37 -16.12
C ASP A 55 16.24 2.48 -15.65
N ASN A 56 15.75 1.64 -16.58
CA ASN A 56 14.53 0.85 -16.45
C ASN A 56 14.73 -0.50 -15.71
N ARG A 57 15.69 -0.60 -14.77
CA ARG A 57 16.00 -1.88 -14.10
C ARG A 57 16.05 -1.86 -12.57
N PHE A 58 15.99 -0.72 -11.90
CA PHE A 58 16.04 -0.65 -10.43
C PHE A 58 15.04 0.37 -9.86
N ARG A 59 13.75 0.21 -10.19
CA ARG A 59 12.67 0.96 -9.56
C ARG A 59 11.52 0.01 -9.28
N THR A 60 11.20 -0.22 -8.01
CA THR A 60 9.94 -0.88 -7.63
C THR A 60 8.82 -0.11 -8.33
N SER A 61 8.07 -0.77 -9.22
CA SER A 61 6.97 -0.11 -9.94
C SER A 61 5.96 0.45 -8.93
N ALA A 62 5.26 1.54 -9.24
CA ALA A 62 4.30 2.08 -8.27
C ALA A 62 3.15 1.10 -8.01
N ALA A 63 2.83 0.22 -8.97
CA ALA A 63 1.95 -0.93 -8.77
C ALA A 63 2.49 -1.90 -7.71
N GLN A 64 3.78 -2.28 -7.78
CA GLN A 64 4.40 -3.14 -6.78
C GLN A 64 4.44 -2.49 -5.39
N SER A 65 4.73 -1.19 -5.33
CA SER A 65 4.70 -0.42 -4.08
C SER A 65 3.28 -0.37 -3.48
N ALA A 66 2.27 -0.15 -4.33
CA ALA A 66 0.88 -0.15 -3.90
C ALA A 66 0.43 -1.54 -3.40
N ILE A 67 0.84 -2.62 -4.07
CA ILE A 67 0.57 -4.00 -3.62
C ILE A 67 1.17 -4.25 -2.24
N ASN A 68 2.46 -3.94 -2.04
CA ASN A 68 3.12 -4.13 -0.74
C ASN A 68 2.44 -3.32 0.36
N ILE A 69 2.09 -2.05 0.11
CA ILE A 69 1.40 -1.21 1.11
C ILE A 69 0.01 -1.77 1.42
N CYS A 70 -0.76 -2.20 0.42
CA CYS A 70 -2.09 -2.78 0.61
C CYS A 70 -2.03 -4.08 1.41
N LEU A 71 -1.09 -4.97 1.09
CA LEU A 71 -0.91 -6.24 1.79
C LEU A 71 -0.48 -6.03 3.25
N SER A 72 0.48 -5.15 3.51
CA SER A 72 0.87 -4.79 4.87
C SER A 72 -0.27 -4.14 5.67
N SER A 73 -1.09 -3.29 5.02
CA SER A 73 -2.31 -2.75 5.64
C SER A 73 -3.33 -3.84 5.95
N ALA A 74 -3.51 -4.83 5.07
CA ALA A 74 -4.42 -5.94 5.28
C ALA A 74 -3.96 -6.82 6.45
N ALA A 75 -2.68 -7.14 6.55
CA ALA A 75 -2.09 -7.87 7.69
C ALA A 75 -2.38 -7.14 9.01
N ALA A 76 -2.11 -5.83 9.09
CA ALA A 76 -2.37 -5.05 10.28
C ALA A 76 -3.87 -5.01 10.68
N LEU A 77 -4.80 -5.03 9.71
CA LEU A 77 -6.24 -5.10 9.98
C LEU A 77 -6.68 -6.50 10.43
N ILE A 78 -6.01 -7.56 9.99
CA ILE A 78 -6.21 -8.92 10.50
C ILE A 78 -5.75 -8.99 11.97
N ASP A 79 -4.59 -8.43 12.30
CA ASP A 79 -4.10 -8.38 13.69
C ASP A 79 -5.07 -7.63 14.61
N VAL A 80 -5.63 -6.50 14.14
CA VAL A 80 -6.69 -5.78 14.84
C VAL A 80 -7.92 -6.67 15.06
N SER A 81 -8.33 -7.41 14.03
CA SER A 81 -9.50 -8.31 14.10
C SER A 81 -9.27 -9.43 15.13
N GLN A 82 -8.08 -10.02 15.15
CA GLN A 82 -7.71 -11.02 16.15
C GLN A 82 -7.66 -10.44 17.56
N ALA A 83 -7.11 -9.23 17.74
CA ALA A 83 -7.07 -8.55 19.03
C ALA A 83 -8.48 -8.27 19.59
N LEU A 84 -9.42 -7.89 18.71
CA LEU A 84 -10.83 -7.70 19.07
C LEU A 84 -11.52 -9.01 19.47
N MET A 85 -11.20 -10.13 18.80
CA MET A 85 -11.75 -11.46 19.10
C MET A 85 -11.18 -12.05 20.41
N ASN A 86 -9.92 -11.78 20.73
CA ASN A 86 -9.21 -12.36 21.89
C ASN A 86 -9.42 -11.58 23.20
N ARG A 87 -10.55 -10.89 23.38
CA ARG A 87 -10.82 -10.08 24.57
C ARG A 87 -11.02 -10.96 25.81
N SER A 88 -10.06 -10.95 26.73
CA SER A 88 -10.16 -11.68 28.00
C SER A 88 -11.08 -10.95 28.99
N VAL A 89 -11.92 -11.72 29.70
CA VAL A 89 -12.97 -11.21 30.61
C VAL A 89 -12.41 -10.60 31.91
N ASP A 90 -11.16 -10.93 32.29
CA ASP A 90 -10.58 -10.56 33.60
C ASP A 90 -9.71 -9.29 33.61
N ARG A 91 -9.86 -8.39 32.63
CA ARG A 91 -9.02 -7.16 32.55
C ARG A 91 -9.62 -6.00 33.35
N SER A 92 -8.77 -5.24 34.02
CA SER A 92 -9.19 -4.01 34.69
C SER A 92 -9.73 -2.98 33.68
N PRO A 93 -10.69 -2.12 34.06
CA PRO A 93 -11.29 -1.13 33.15
C PRO A 93 -10.25 -0.21 32.48
N GLN A 94 -9.21 0.18 33.22
CA GLN A 94 -8.11 1.02 32.71
C GLN A 94 -7.25 0.30 31.66
N THR A 95 -7.11 -1.01 31.78
CA THR A 95 -6.39 -1.83 30.80
C THR A 95 -7.21 -1.99 29.53
N LEU A 96 -8.51 -2.24 29.67
CA LEU A 96 -9.44 -2.29 28.55
C LEU A 96 -9.46 -0.98 27.76
N GLU A 97 -9.49 0.18 28.42
CA GLU A 97 -9.47 1.48 27.74
C GLU A 97 -8.18 1.68 26.94
N ARG A 98 -7.02 1.37 27.53
CA ARG A 98 -5.72 1.48 26.84
C ARG A 98 -5.63 0.57 25.62
N GLU A 99 -6.12 -0.66 25.73
CA GLU A 99 -6.20 -1.60 24.62
C GLU A 99 -7.12 -1.08 23.52
N TRP A 100 -8.27 -0.50 23.89
CA TRP A 100 -9.20 0.09 22.92
C TRP A 100 -8.57 1.24 22.15
N GLN A 101 -7.87 2.15 22.84
CA GLN A 101 -7.16 3.24 22.20
C GLN A 101 -6.03 2.74 21.28
N SER A 102 -5.31 1.69 21.69
CA SER A 102 -4.28 1.06 20.85
C SER A 102 -4.87 0.44 19.58
N ILE A 103 -5.98 -0.30 19.70
CA ILE A 103 -6.69 -0.89 18.56
C ILE A 103 -7.18 0.19 17.59
N ILE A 104 -7.77 1.28 18.12
CA ILE A 104 -8.21 2.42 17.31
C ILE A 104 -7.02 3.06 16.58
N ALA A 105 -5.90 3.25 17.27
CA ALA A 105 -4.69 3.83 16.68
C ALA A 105 -4.13 2.95 15.55
N HIS A 106 -3.99 1.64 15.78
CA HIS A 106 -3.50 0.69 14.77
C HIS A 106 -4.42 0.65 13.54
N THR A 107 -5.74 0.62 13.75
CA THR A 107 -6.72 0.68 12.66
C THR A 107 -6.55 1.94 11.81
N LYS A 108 -6.42 3.11 12.43
CA LYS A 108 -6.19 4.38 11.72
C LYS A 108 -4.90 4.38 10.91
N ILE A 109 -3.82 3.82 11.46
CA ILE A 109 -2.53 3.70 10.77
C ILE A 109 -2.69 2.81 9.53
N ALA A 110 -3.27 1.62 9.69
CA ALA A 110 -3.48 0.68 8.60
C ALA A 110 -4.34 1.28 7.47
N SER A 111 -5.44 1.96 7.80
CA SER A 111 -6.31 2.61 6.82
C SER A 111 -5.63 3.75 6.08
N ARG A 112 -4.83 4.58 6.77
CA ARG A 112 -4.05 5.64 6.11
C ARG A 112 -3.02 5.07 5.13
N SER A 113 -2.38 3.96 5.49
CA SER A 113 -1.46 3.27 4.59
C SER A 113 -2.18 2.76 3.34
N ALA A 114 -3.33 2.12 3.46
CA ALA A 114 -4.13 1.66 2.31
C ALA A 114 -4.57 2.85 1.43
N TYR A 115 -4.97 3.97 2.04
CA TYR A 115 -5.28 5.19 1.32
C TYR A 115 -4.08 5.76 0.54
N ARG A 116 -2.86 5.70 1.11
CA ARG A 116 -1.63 6.10 0.39
C ARG A 116 -1.39 5.22 -0.83
N ALA A 117 -1.65 3.92 -0.76
CA ALA A 117 -1.54 3.04 -1.93
C ALA A 117 -2.50 3.47 -3.05
N ALA A 118 -3.74 3.83 -2.71
CA ALA A 118 -4.69 4.39 -3.66
C ALA A 118 -4.18 5.67 -4.35
N LEU A 119 -3.56 6.58 -3.58
CA LEU A 119 -2.97 7.80 -4.14
C LEU A 119 -1.77 7.51 -5.05
N ILE A 120 -0.92 6.54 -4.71
CA ILE A 120 0.19 6.10 -5.56
C ILE A 120 -0.32 5.62 -6.92
N MET A 121 -1.38 4.81 -6.92
CA MET A 121 -2.01 4.32 -8.16
C MET A 121 -2.66 5.46 -8.96
N ALA A 122 -3.37 6.38 -8.29
CA ALA A 122 -4.02 7.52 -8.94
C ALA A 122 -3.00 8.46 -9.61
N ALA A 123 -1.86 8.72 -8.96
CA ALA A 123 -0.78 9.52 -9.53
C ALA A 123 -0.24 8.92 -10.84
N GLN A 124 -0.16 7.58 -10.96
CA GLN A 124 0.23 6.94 -12.22
C GLN A 124 -0.85 7.07 -13.31
N LYS A 125 -2.13 7.00 -12.95
CA LYS A 125 -3.23 7.18 -13.92
C LYS A 125 -3.13 8.55 -14.60
N HIS A 126 -2.87 9.61 -13.82
CA HIS A 126 -2.69 10.96 -14.36
C HIS A 126 -1.44 11.10 -15.24
N VAL A 127 -0.36 10.37 -14.94
CA VAL A 127 0.82 10.31 -15.81
C VAL A 127 0.49 9.64 -17.16
N LEU A 128 -0.28 8.56 -17.17
CA LEU A 128 -0.71 7.89 -18.40
C LEU A 128 -1.68 8.76 -19.22
N GLU A 129 -2.62 9.44 -18.56
CA GLU A 129 -3.55 10.39 -19.19
C GLU A 129 -2.79 11.56 -19.84
N ALA A 130 -1.83 12.18 -19.12
CA ALA A 130 -1.02 13.28 -19.63
C ALA A 130 -0.07 12.87 -20.77
N GLN A 131 0.40 11.62 -20.79
CA GLN A 131 1.21 11.08 -21.90
C GLN A 131 0.38 10.85 -23.17
N GLY A 132 -0.89 10.44 -23.02
CA GLY A 132 -1.83 10.32 -24.14
C GLY A 132 -2.11 11.66 -24.82
N GLU A 133 -2.27 12.73 -24.03
CA GLU A 133 -2.52 14.09 -24.54
C GLU A 133 -1.30 14.68 -25.27
N ARG A 134 -0.07 14.47 -24.74
CA ARG A 134 1.17 14.90 -25.43
C ARG A 134 1.45 14.16 -26.74
N GLN A 135 0.97 12.91 -26.89
CA GLN A 135 1.08 12.19 -28.17
C GLN A 135 0.10 12.73 -29.21
N SER A 136 -1.11 13.14 -28.83
CA SER A 136 -2.07 13.73 -29.76
C SER A 136 -1.65 15.10 -30.31
N GLU A 137 -0.93 15.92 -29.54
CA GLU A 137 -0.42 17.22 -30.03
C GLU A 137 0.76 17.06 -31.01
N ASN A 138 1.60 16.04 -30.84
CA ASN A 138 2.75 15.81 -31.73
C ASN A 138 2.36 15.28 -33.13
N VAL A 139 1.16 14.71 -33.28
CA VAL A 139 0.70 14.20 -34.59
C VAL A 139 0.22 15.34 -35.51
N TYR A 140 -0.19 16.49 -34.97
CA TYR A 140 -0.70 17.61 -35.76
C TYR A 140 0.36 18.64 -36.20
N SER A 141 1.59 18.59 -35.69
CA SER A 141 2.66 19.53 -36.07
C SER A 141 3.53 19.07 -37.26
N GLY A 142 3.22 17.92 -37.88
CA GLY A 142 3.98 17.32 -38.97
C GLY A 142 3.48 17.59 -40.40
N ILE A 143 2.41 18.37 -40.58
CA ILE A 143 1.81 18.64 -41.90
C ILE A 143 1.81 20.15 -42.16
N ALA A 144 2.98 20.72 -42.39
CA ALA A 144 3.13 22.00 -43.08
C ALA A 144 4.54 22.09 -43.69
N HIS A 145 4.67 21.58 -44.91
CA HIS A 145 5.74 21.92 -45.85
C HIS A 145 5.14 22.69 -47.01
#